data_AF-A0A935XIC6-F1
#
_entry.id   AF-A0A935XIC6-F1
#
_cell.length_a   1.000
_cell.length_b   1.000
_cell.length_c   1.000
_cell.angle_alpha   90.00
_cell.angle_beta   90.00
_cell.angle_gamma   90.00
#
_symmetry.space_group_name_H-M   'P 1'
#
loop_
_entity.id
_entity.type
_entity.pdbx_description
1 polymer ?
#
loop_
_entity_poly.entity_id
_entity_poly.type
_entity_poly.pdbx_seq_one_letter_code
_entity_poly.pdbx_strand_id
1 'polypeptide(L)'
;MAKFRNKKVDVVIDVRSHLEYWLGHLPGAKCMPVGSIEQAITGLPEITHDTNILVYCASGARSASAADTLRRMGYRRVVDGGGYGEARQQFDEG
;
A
#
# COMPACT_ATOMS: atom_id res chain seq x y z
N MET A 1 -16.17 -0.12 -4.75
CA MET A 1 -15.16 -0.96 -4.03
C MET A 1 -13.85 -0.81 -4.77
N ALA A 2 -12.80 -0.41 -4.06
CA ALA A 2 -11.54 -0.03 -4.69
C ALA A 2 -10.90 -1.17 -5.49
N LYS A 3 -10.29 -0.81 -6.62
CA LYS A 3 -9.60 -1.72 -7.54
C LYS A 3 -8.27 -1.12 -7.99
N PHE A 4 -7.33 -2.01 -8.29
CA PHE A 4 -6.08 -1.68 -8.94
C PHE A 4 -5.80 -2.70 -10.05
N ARG A 5 -5.67 -2.25 -11.30
CA ARG A 5 -5.51 -3.16 -12.47
C ARG A 5 -6.56 -4.29 -12.51
N ASN A 6 -7.83 -3.96 -12.28
CA ASN A 6 -8.96 -4.90 -12.16
C ASN A 6 -8.89 -5.91 -10.99
N LYS A 7 -7.93 -5.78 -10.08
CA LYS A 7 -7.86 -6.58 -8.84
C LYS A 7 -8.52 -5.82 -7.71
N LYS A 8 -9.27 -6.53 -6.86
CA LYS A 8 -9.87 -5.96 -5.64
C LYS A 8 -8.78 -5.43 -4.71
N VAL A 9 -9.00 -4.25 -4.13
CA VAL A 9 -8.16 -3.67 -3.08
C VAL A 9 -9.02 -3.48 -1.84
N ASP A 10 -8.64 -4.15 -0.74
CA ASP A 10 -9.29 -3.96 0.56
C ASP A 10 -8.60 -2.85 1.35
N VAL A 11 -7.27 -2.75 1.24
CA VAL A 11 -6.45 -1.73 1.90
C VAL A 11 -5.41 -1.19 0.94
N VAL A 12 -5.29 0.13 0.88
CA VAL A 12 -4.20 0.83 0.20
C VAL A 12 -3.26 1.46 1.23
N ILE A 13 -1.96 1.26 1.04
CA ILE A 13 -0.89 1.72 1.95
C ILE A 13 0.09 2.59 1.18
N ASP A 14 0.25 3.83 1.64
CA ASP A 14 1.27 4.74 1.18
C ASP A 14 2.53 4.56 2.02
N VAL A 15 3.62 4.08 1.41
CA VAL A 15 4.89 3.84 2.13
C VAL A 15 5.89 4.99 2.01
N ARG A 16 5.42 6.15 1.54
CA ARG A 16 6.20 7.39 1.49
C ARG A 16 6.33 8.04 2.86
N SER A 17 7.00 9.17 2.92
CA SER A 17 7.04 9.99 4.13
C SER A 17 5.67 10.60 4.43
N HIS A 18 5.45 10.98 5.69
CA HIS A 18 4.24 11.68 6.12
C HIS A 18 4.00 12.99 5.35
N LEU A 19 5.07 13.71 4.99
CA LEU A 19 4.97 14.93 4.20
C LEU A 19 4.47 14.64 2.77
N GLU A 20 5.04 13.64 2.10
CA GLU A 20 4.58 13.22 0.77
C GLU A 20 3.11 12.76 0.77
N TYR A 21 2.70 12.03 1.82
CA TYR A 21 1.32 11.63 2.03
C TYR A 21 0.41 12.84 2.23
N TRP A 22 0.80 13.78 3.09
CA TRP A 22 0.03 14.98 3.39
C TRP A 22 -0.15 15.90 2.18
N LEU A 23 0.87 15.99 1.31
CA LEU A 23 0.81 16.73 0.05
C LEU A 23 -0.12 16.09 -1.00
N GLY A 24 -0.52 14.83 -0.80
CA GLY A 24 -1.48 14.13 -1.64
C GLY A 24 -1.17 12.64 -1.72
N HIS A 25 -2.21 11.81 -1.58
CA HIS A 25 -2.14 10.35 -1.56
C HIS A 25 -3.31 9.75 -2.37
N LEU A 26 -3.32 8.42 -2.54
CA LEU A 26 -4.48 7.73 -3.11
C LEU A 26 -5.64 7.77 -2.10
N PRO A 27 -6.89 7.96 -2.52
CA PRO A 27 -7.98 8.03 -1.56
C PRO A 27 -8.15 6.75 -0.75
N GLY A 28 -8.39 6.93 0.56
CA GLY A 28 -8.43 5.84 1.53
C GLY A 28 -7.08 5.23 1.89
N ALA A 29 -5.96 5.74 1.36
CA ALA A 29 -4.63 5.24 1.70
C ALA A 29 -4.31 5.44 3.18
N LYS A 30 -3.70 4.43 3.81
CA LYS A 30 -3.09 4.54 5.14
C LYS A 30 -1.61 4.88 4.98
N CYS A 31 -1.14 5.92 5.66
CA CYS A 31 0.29 6.28 5.66
C CYS A 31 1.07 5.32 6.57
N MET A 32 1.93 4.48 6.00
CA MET A 32 2.84 3.60 6.74
C MET A 32 4.23 3.66 6.08
N PRO A 33 5.07 4.63 6.44
CA PRO A 33 6.40 4.77 5.85
C PRO A 33 7.17 3.45 5.84
N VAL A 34 7.93 3.17 4.78
CA VAL A 34 8.59 1.87 4.57
C VAL A 34 9.40 1.39 5.78
N GLY A 35 10.05 2.28 6.52
CA GLY A 35 10.85 1.94 7.70
C GLY A 35 10.04 1.55 8.94
N SER A 36 8.75 1.83 8.97
CA SER A 36 7.85 1.51 10.08
C SER A 36 6.76 0.52 9.71
N ILE A 37 6.75 -0.01 8.48
CA ILE A 37 5.62 -0.79 7.96
C ILE A 37 5.35 -2.06 8.77
N GLU A 38 6.41 -2.74 9.21
CA GLU A 38 6.31 -3.97 10.00
C GLU A 38 5.60 -3.73 11.34
N GLN A 39 5.99 -2.68 12.06
CA GLN A 39 5.29 -2.29 13.29
C GLN A 39 3.88 -1.75 13.01
N ALA A 40 3.74 -0.86 12.03
CA ALA A 40 2.48 -0.17 11.77
C ALA A 40 1.35 -1.14 11.38
N ILE A 41 1.66 -2.16 10.57
CA ILE A 41 0.63 -3.09 10.09
C ILE A 41 0.14 -4.04 11.18
N THR A 42 1.02 -4.41 12.14
CA THR A 42 0.64 -5.28 13.27
C THR A 42 -0.31 -4.60 14.26
N GLY A 43 -0.35 -3.26 14.27
CA GLY A 43 -1.28 -2.47 15.09
C GLY A 43 -2.70 -2.39 14.54
N LEU A 44 -2.99 -3.02 13.39
CA LEU A 44 -4.27 -2.89 12.69
C LEU A 44 -5.00 -4.25 12.61
N PRO A 45 -5.90 -4.56 13.56
CA PRO A 45 -6.54 -5.86 13.65
C PRO A 45 -7.45 -6.18 12.46
N GLU A 46 -7.89 -5.17 11.70
CA GLU A 46 -8.68 -5.35 10.47
C GLU A 46 -7.85 -5.87 9.28
N ILE A 47 -6.51 -5.78 9.35
CA ILE A 47 -5.61 -6.23 8.29
C ILE A 47 -5.13 -7.65 8.59
N THR A 48 -5.77 -8.62 7.95
CA THR A 48 -5.46 -10.05 8.07
C THR A 48 -4.51 -10.50 6.95
N HIS A 49 -3.98 -11.72 7.07
CA HIS A 49 -3.11 -12.32 6.04
C HIS A 49 -3.78 -12.52 4.67
N ASP A 50 -5.12 -12.48 4.60
CA ASP A 50 -5.90 -12.60 3.34
C ASP A 50 -6.38 -11.26 2.78
N THR A 51 -6.13 -10.16 3.48
CA THR A 51 -6.51 -8.82 3.03
C THR A 51 -5.78 -8.48 1.72
N ASN A 52 -6.51 -7.98 0.73
CA ASN A 52 -5.91 -7.52 -0.53
C ASN A 52 -5.26 -6.15 -0.32
N ILE A 53 -3.94 -6.14 -0.18
CA ILE A 53 -3.14 -4.96 0.15
C ILE A 53 -2.50 -4.41 -1.12
N LEU A 54 -2.75 -3.14 -1.42
CA LEU A 54 -2.01 -2.36 -2.40
C LEU A 54 -0.98 -1.50 -1.66
N VAL A 55 0.30 -1.61 -2.02
CA VAL A 55 1.35 -0.70 -1.53
C VAL A 55 1.88 0.14 -2.69
N TYR A 56 2.15 1.43 -2.47
CA TYR A 56 2.79 2.28 -3.46
C TYR A 56 3.73 3.28 -2.79
N CYS A 57 4.66 3.84 -3.56
CA CYS A 57 5.55 4.88 -3.06
C CYS A 57 5.76 6.01 -4.07
N ALA A 58 6.86 6.78 -4.01
CA ALA A 58 7.10 7.85 -5.00
C ALA A 58 7.48 7.30 -6.38
N SER A 59 8.42 6.36 -6.42
CA SER A 59 9.07 5.87 -7.65
C SER A 59 9.12 4.34 -7.82
N GLY A 60 8.58 3.58 -6.87
CA GLY A 60 8.53 2.11 -6.88
C GLY A 60 9.52 1.41 -5.92
N ALA A 61 10.69 1.99 -5.65
CA ALA A 61 11.71 1.29 -4.84
C ALA A 61 11.27 0.97 -3.40
N ARG A 62 10.62 1.92 -2.72
CA ARG A 62 10.13 1.72 -1.35
C ARG A 62 8.94 0.75 -1.30
N SER A 63 8.07 0.78 -2.31
CA SER A 63 6.89 -0.10 -2.37
C SER A 63 7.28 -1.54 -2.69
N ALA A 64 8.28 -1.76 -3.54
CA ALA A 64 8.86 -3.09 -3.75
C ALA A 64 9.42 -3.68 -2.43
N SER A 65 10.24 -2.91 -1.72
CA SER A 65 10.78 -3.32 -0.41
C SER A 65 9.67 -3.59 0.61
N ALA A 66 8.66 -2.72 0.68
CA ALA A 66 7.52 -2.90 1.56
C ALA A 66 6.71 -4.16 1.22
N ALA A 67 6.43 -4.39 -0.07
CA ALA A 67 5.69 -5.57 -0.52
C ALA A 67 6.40 -6.86 -0.12
N ASP A 68 7.72 -6.91 -0.27
CA ASP A 68 8.52 -8.07 0.12
C ASP A 68 8.54 -8.29 1.63
N THR A 69 8.64 -7.22 2.43
CA THR A 69 8.50 -7.32 3.89
C THR A 69 7.14 -7.88 4.29
N LEU A 70 6.05 -7.37 3.74
CA LEU A 70 4.70 -7.85 4.03
C LEU A 70 4.52 -9.33 3.61
N ARG A 71 5.03 -9.73 2.46
CA ARG A 71 5.00 -11.14 2.03
C ARG A 71 5.76 -12.04 3.00
N ARG A 72 6.94 -11.61 3.47
CA ARG A 72 7.72 -12.36 4.49
C ARG A 72 6.98 -12.47 5.83
N MET A 73 6.17 -11.47 6.19
CA MET A 73 5.32 -11.51 7.38
C MET A 73 4.09 -12.42 7.22
N GLY A 74 3.82 -12.93 6.02
CA GLY A 74 2.72 -13.87 5.76
C GLY A 74 1.48 -13.26 5.10
N TYR A 75 1.50 -11.98 4.73
CA TYR A 75 0.42 -11.38 3.95
C TYR A 75 0.43 -11.94 2.52
N ARG A 76 -0.64 -12.65 2.15
CA ARG A 76 -0.70 -13.46 0.92
C ARG A 76 -1.08 -12.67 -0.33
N ARG A 77 -1.74 -11.52 -0.17
CA ARG A 77 -2.35 -10.76 -1.27
C ARG A 77 -1.80 -9.35 -1.35
N VAL A 78 -0.48 -9.24 -1.49
CA VAL A 78 0.23 -7.95 -1.57
C VAL A 78 0.57 -7.60 -3.01
N VAL A 79 0.06 -6.47 -3.48
CA VAL A 79 0.31 -5.89 -4.80
C VAL A 79 1.21 -4.66 -4.66
N ASP A 80 2.33 -4.65 -5.37
CA ASP A 80 3.14 -3.45 -5.54
C ASP A 80 2.56 -2.60 -6.68
N GLY A 81 2.09 -1.42 -6.32
CA GLY A 81 1.53 -0.41 -7.21
C GLY A 81 2.57 0.51 -7.86
N GLY A 82 3.85 0.38 -7.48
CA GLY A 82 4.93 1.18 -8.03
C GLY A 82 4.94 2.63 -7.53
N GLY A 83 5.24 3.57 -8.43
CA GLY A 83 5.26 5.00 -8.14
C GLY A 83 3.86 5.61 -8.04
N TYR A 84 3.72 6.68 -7.26
CA TYR A 84 2.43 7.32 -6.95
C TYR A 84 1.71 7.77 -8.23
N GLY A 85 2.45 8.29 -9.21
CA GLY A 85 1.90 8.69 -10.50
C GLY A 85 1.28 7.53 -11.27
N GLU A 86 1.96 6.38 -11.32
CA GLU A 86 1.46 5.17 -11.99
C GLU A 86 0.31 4.54 -11.23
N ALA A 87 0.45 4.46 -9.91
CA ALA A 87 -0.55 3.90 -9.02
C ALA A 87 -1.87 4.66 -9.15
N ARG A 88 -1.82 5.99 -9.18
CA ARG A 88 -2.98 6.87 -9.31
C ARG A 88 -3.72 6.71 -10.64
N GLN A 89 -3.03 6.42 -11.74
CA GLN A 89 -3.68 6.22 -13.03
C GLN A 89 -4.46 4.91 -13.12
N GLN A 90 -4.12 3.94 -12.28
CA GLN A 90 -4.63 2.56 -12.36
C GLN A 90 -5.47 2.17 -11.16
N PHE A 91 -5.62 3.10 -10.20
CA PHE A 91 -6.46 2.97 -9.03
C PHE A 91 -7.85 3.52 -9.35
N ASP A 92 -8.86 2.73 -9.05
CA ASP A 92 -10.27 3.06 -9.18
C ASP A 92 -10.90 2.90 -7.80
N GLU A 93 -11.51 3.96 -7.28
CA GLU A 93 -12.16 3.93 -5.95
C GLU A 93 -13.45 3.10 -5.97
N GLY A 94 -14.02 2.91 -7.17
CA GLY A 94 -15.18 2.08 -7.47
C GLY A 94 -16.49 2.64 -6.96
#